data_AF-A0A934UE31-F1
#
_entry.id   AF-A0A934UE31-F1
#
_cell.length_a   1.000
_cell.length_b   1.000
_cell.length_c   1.000
_cell.angle_alpha   90.00
_cell.angle_beta   90.00
_cell.angle_gamma   90.00
#
_symmetry.space_group_name_H-M   'P 1'
#
loop_
_entity.id
_entity.type
_entity.pdbx_description
1 polymer ?
#
loop_
_entity_poly.entity_id
_entity_poly.type
_entity_poly.pdbx_seq_one_letter_code
_entity_poly.pdbx_strand_id
1 'polypeptide(L)'
;MKTTKLTALVKGFITLAATIAIVILSIISIASLVLLFGQVDLTQLLPAGVETTFSAQNAWGGPNAYVLTLVAGNTLMTYGLIKLKQFITSFNPSELISEKTALFLQKGALLMAVVGLIQGITEFTANPNHIIVNLGIAVWLLIASKVITYIKNHTKQQA
;
A
#
# COMPACT_ATOMS: atom_id res chain seq x y z
N MET A 1 8.16 -32.86 6.08
CA MET A 1 8.39 -32.80 4.61
C MET A 1 7.33 -31.99 3.83
N LYS A 2 6.02 -32.06 4.17
CA LYS A 2 4.96 -31.29 3.48
C LYS A 2 4.97 -29.78 3.77
N THR A 3 5.28 -29.37 4.98
CA THR A 3 5.31 -27.96 5.43
C THR A 3 6.38 -27.12 4.72
N THR A 4 7.55 -27.69 4.42
CA THR A 4 8.66 -27.00 3.74
C THR A 4 8.33 -26.68 2.28
N LYS A 5 7.70 -27.61 1.55
CA LYS A 5 7.26 -27.40 0.17
C LYS A 5 6.15 -26.34 0.08
N LEU A 6 5.18 -26.40 0.99
CA LEU A 6 4.10 -25.41 1.06
C LEU A 6 4.65 -24.02 1.40
N THR A 7 5.58 -23.92 2.36
CA THR A 7 6.23 -22.65 2.70
C THR A 7 6.96 -22.06 1.50
N ALA A 8 7.75 -22.87 0.77
CA ALA A 8 8.46 -22.40 -0.42
C ALA A 8 7.50 -21.91 -1.51
N LEU A 9 6.38 -22.62 -1.71
CA LEU A 9 5.35 -22.25 -2.69
C LEU A 9 4.67 -20.93 -2.32
N VAL A 10 4.27 -20.76 -1.05
CA VAL A 10 3.65 -19.51 -0.55
C VAL A 10 4.63 -18.34 -0.69
N LYS A 11 5.89 -18.53 -0.29
CA LYS A 11 6.94 -17.49 -0.46
C LYS A 11 7.13 -17.11 -1.92
N GLY A 12 7.18 -18.11 -2.82
CA GLY A 12 7.31 -17.90 -4.26
C GLY A 12 6.14 -17.10 -4.82
N PHE A 13 4.91 -17.48 -4.48
CA PHE A 13 3.69 -16.80 -4.90
C PHE A 13 3.67 -15.33 -4.45
N ILE A 14 3.91 -15.07 -3.16
CA ILE A 14 3.89 -13.68 -2.64
C ILE A 14 5.01 -12.85 -3.28
N THR A 15 6.19 -13.44 -3.48
CA THR A 15 7.31 -12.74 -4.13
C THR A 15 6.98 -12.37 -5.58
N LEU A 16 6.35 -13.28 -6.33
CA LEU A 16 5.92 -13.03 -7.71
C LEU A 16 4.84 -11.94 -7.74
N ALA A 17 3.78 -12.09 -6.94
CA ALA A 17 2.69 -11.13 -6.86
C ALA A 17 3.20 -9.72 -6.49
N ALA A 18 4.07 -9.62 -5.49
CA ALA A 18 4.67 -8.35 -5.08
C ALA A 18 5.53 -7.74 -6.21
N THR A 19 6.25 -8.56 -6.97
CA THR A 19 7.08 -8.08 -8.10
C THR A 19 6.21 -7.51 -9.21
N ILE A 20 5.16 -8.22 -9.61
CA ILE A 20 4.20 -7.76 -10.62
C ILE A 20 3.56 -6.45 -10.17
N ALA A 21 3.08 -6.39 -8.92
CA ALA A 21 2.45 -5.18 -8.37
C ALA A 21 3.42 -3.98 -8.33
N ILE A 22 4.68 -4.17 -7.91
CA ILE A 22 5.69 -3.10 -7.94
C ILE A 22 5.87 -2.55 -9.35
N VAL A 23 5.98 -3.42 -10.36
CA VAL A 23 6.17 -2.99 -11.76
C VAL A 23 4.96 -2.19 -12.23
N ILE A 24 3.75 -2.70 -12.02
CA ILE A 24 2.51 -2.02 -12.43
C ILE A 24 2.36 -0.66 -11.75
N LEU A 25 2.50 -0.60 -10.42
CA LEU A 25 2.37 0.65 -9.65
C LEU A 25 3.42 1.69 -10.08
N SER A 26 4.64 1.25 -10.38
CA SER A 26 5.71 2.13 -10.87
C SER A 26 5.39 2.67 -12.26
N ILE A 27 4.91 1.84 -13.19
CA ILE A 27 4.50 2.26 -14.54
C ILE A 27 3.37 3.28 -14.46
N ILE A 28 2.32 3.01 -13.67
CA ILE A 28 1.20 3.94 -13.47
C ILE A 28 1.71 5.28 -12.93
N SER A 29 2.61 5.25 -11.93
CA SER A 29 3.14 6.47 -11.32
C SER A 29 3.98 7.29 -12.31
N ILE A 30 4.88 6.64 -13.06
CA ILE A 30 5.71 7.31 -14.08
C ILE A 30 4.82 7.91 -15.18
N ALA A 31 3.87 7.13 -15.71
CA ALA A 31 2.95 7.62 -16.74
C ALA A 31 2.13 8.82 -16.23
N SER A 32 1.62 8.76 -15.01
CA SER A 32 0.85 9.85 -14.40
C SER A 32 1.69 11.12 -14.25
N LEU A 33 2.95 10.99 -13.82
CA LEU A 33 3.88 12.13 -13.72
C LEU A 33 4.24 12.70 -15.09
N VAL A 34 4.47 11.86 -16.11
CA VAL A 34 4.73 12.31 -17.48
C VAL A 34 3.55 13.10 -18.02
N LEU A 35 2.31 12.66 -17.77
CA LEU A 35 1.12 13.40 -18.17
C LEU A 35 0.98 14.73 -17.41
N LEU A 36 1.34 14.77 -16.13
CA LEU A 36 1.32 15.99 -15.31
C LEU A 36 2.35 17.03 -15.76
N PHE A 37 3.57 16.61 -16.08
CA PHE A 37 4.67 17.51 -16.42
C PHE A 37 4.82 17.74 -17.93
N GLY A 38 4.22 16.90 -18.77
CA GLY A 38 4.40 16.89 -20.23
C GLY A 38 3.57 17.88 -21.02
N GLN A 39 2.81 18.80 -20.39
CA GLN A 39 1.84 19.69 -21.08
C GLN A 39 0.89 18.95 -22.05
N VAL A 40 0.55 17.69 -21.74
CA VAL A 40 -0.42 16.92 -22.53
C VAL A 40 -1.81 17.34 -22.07
N ASP A 41 -2.69 17.67 -23.01
CA ASP A 41 -4.08 18.02 -22.73
C ASP A 41 -4.82 16.80 -22.15
N LEU A 42 -4.87 16.77 -20.82
CA LEU A 42 -5.43 15.69 -20.01
C LEU A 42 -6.95 15.52 -20.16
N THR A 43 -7.64 16.44 -20.86
CA THR A 43 -9.08 16.38 -21.13
C THR A 43 -9.50 15.11 -21.87
N GLN A 44 -8.59 14.50 -22.64
CA GLN A 44 -8.87 13.28 -23.41
C GLN A 44 -8.62 11.98 -22.63
N LEU A 45 -7.94 12.05 -21.48
CA LEU A 45 -7.54 10.89 -20.67
C LEU A 45 -8.23 10.84 -19.31
N LEU A 46 -8.76 11.96 -18.84
CA LEU A 46 -9.49 12.06 -17.58
C LEU A 46 -11.00 11.93 -17.80
N PRO A 47 -11.74 11.38 -16.81
CA PRO A 47 -13.20 11.34 -16.85
C PRO A 47 -13.80 12.74 -17.08
N ALA A 48 -14.89 12.82 -17.84
CA ALA A 48 -15.58 14.07 -18.10
C ALA A 48 -15.96 14.78 -16.79
N GLY A 49 -15.55 16.06 -16.64
CA GLY A 49 -15.84 16.89 -15.47
C GLY A 49 -14.61 17.33 -14.66
N VAL A 50 -13.40 16.90 -15.03
CA VAL A 50 -12.16 17.36 -14.38
C VAL A 50 -11.63 18.61 -15.08
N GLU A 51 -11.65 19.77 -14.40
CA GLU A 51 -11.09 21.02 -14.92
C GLU A 51 -9.59 20.89 -15.18
N THR A 52 -9.16 21.15 -16.43
CA THR A 52 -7.76 21.05 -16.88
C THR A 52 -7.03 22.39 -16.91
N THR A 53 -7.71 23.49 -16.59
CA THR A 53 -7.12 24.83 -16.54
C THR A 53 -6.42 25.08 -15.21
N PHE A 54 -5.11 25.35 -15.28
CA PHE A 54 -4.32 25.83 -14.15
C PHE A 54 -4.80 27.21 -13.71
N SER A 55 -5.59 27.28 -12.64
CA SER A 55 -5.71 28.49 -11.82
C SER A 55 -4.79 28.34 -10.61
N ALA A 56 -3.92 29.31 -10.36
CA ALA A 56 -3.01 29.34 -9.20
C ALA A 56 -3.76 29.38 -7.85
N GLN A 57 -5.10 29.47 -7.87
CA GLN A 57 -5.96 29.52 -6.70
C GLN A 57 -6.43 28.13 -6.21
N ASN A 58 -6.23 27.05 -6.98
CA ASN A 58 -6.71 25.70 -6.67
C ASN A 58 -5.58 24.67 -6.44
N ALA A 59 -4.50 25.02 -5.72
CA ALA A 59 -3.36 24.11 -5.49
C ALA A 59 -3.72 22.78 -4.76
N TRP A 60 -4.92 22.69 -4.18
CA TRP A 60 -5.41 21.55 -3.40
C TRP A 60 -6.60 20.81 -4.04
N GLY A 61 -6.99 21.16 -5.26
CA GLY A 61 -8.10 20.52 -5.99
C GLY A 61 -7.82 20.44 -7.49
N GLY A 62 -8.35 19.40 -8.14
CA GLY A 62 -8.19 19.18 -9.58
C GLY A 62 -7.09 18.17 -9.96
N PRO A 63 -6.80 18.02 -11.27
CA PRO A 63 -6.03 16.89 -11.80
C PRO A 63 -4.59 16.79 -11.26
N ASN A 64 -3.97 17.92 -10.89
CA ASN A 64 -2.62 17.91 -10.32
C ASN A 64 -2.59 17.30 -8.93
N ALA A 65 -3.54 17.68 -8.06
CA ALA A 65 -3.67 17.12 -6.72
C ALA A 65 -3.95 15.62 -6.80
N TYR A 66 -4.85 15.22 -7.71
CA TYR A 66 -5.14 13.82 -8.00
C TYR A 66 -3.90 13.03 -8.41
N VAL A 67 -3.11 13.51 -9.38
CA VAL A 67 -1.90 12.82 -9.82
C VAL A 67 -0.88 12.72 -8.68
N LEU A 68 -0.68 13.78 -7.91
CA LEU A 68 0.28 13.79 -6.81
C LEU A 68 -0.10 12.81 -5.70
N THR A 69 -1.37 12.76 -5.30
CA THR A 69 -1.84 11.82 -4.27
C THR A 69 -1.85 10.39 -4.77
N LEU A 70 -2.21 10.16 -6.04
CA LEU A 70 -2.12 8.85 -6.69
C LEU A 70 -0.67 8.33 -6.69
N VAL A 71 0.28 9.15 -7.13
CA VAL A 71 1.71 8.80 -7.16
C VAL A 71 2.25 8.57 -5.74
N ALA A 72 1.87 9.41 -4.78
CA ALA A 72 2.27 9.24 -3.38
C ALA A 72 1.75 7.91 -2.81
N GLY A 73 0.47 7.59 -3.03
CA GLY A 73 -0.14 6.33 -2.60
C GLY A 73 0.54 5.12 -3.23
N ASN A 74 0.77 5.15 -4.55
CA ASN A 74 1.46 4.08 -5.27
C ASN A 74 2.91 3.89 -4.81
N THR A 75 3.62 4.99 -4.51
CA THR A 75 5.00 4.94 -4.00
C THR A 75 5.06 4.27 -2.63
N LEU A 76 4.13 4.61 -1.73
CA LEU A 76 4.06 3.97 -0.41
C LEU A 76 3.67 2.49 -0.50
N MET A 77 2.75 2.14 -1.40
CA MET A 77 2.42 0.73 -1.67
C MET A 77 3.64 -0.04 -2.21
N THR A 78 4.36 0.53 -3.18
CA THR A 78 5.61 -0.03 -3.70
C THR A 78 6.64 -0.23 -2.60
N TYR A 79 6.84 0.76 -1.73
CA TYR A 79 7.71 0.63 -0.56
C TYR A 79 7.29 -0.52 0.35
N GLY A 80 5.99 -0.62 0.66
CA GLY A 80 5.42 -1.72 1.45
C GLY A 80 5.68 -3.09 0.83
N LEU A 81 5.50 -3.22 -0.48
CA LEU A 81 5.75 -4.46 -1.22
C LEU A 81 7.24 -4.84 -1.23
N ILE A 82 8.15 -3.86 -1.34
CA ILE A 82 9.59 -4.10 -1.21
C ILE A 82 9.92 -4.64 0.18
N LYS A 83 9.36 -4.03 1.24
CA LYS A 83 9.55 -4.50 2.62
C LYS A 83 8.95 -5.89 2.84
N LEU A 84 7.79 -6.19 2.25
CA LEU A 84 7.17 -7.50 2.29
C LEU A 84 8.07 -8.57 1.63
N LYS A 85 8.63 -8.29 0.45
CA LYS A 85 9.58 -9.19 -0.22
C LYS A 85 10.80 -9.45 0.67
N GLN A 86 11.40 -8.41 1.24
CA GLN A 86 12.56 -8.55 2.14
C GLN A 86 12.24 -9.41 3.37
N PHE A 87 11.06 -9.21 3.96
CA PHE A 87 10.60 -10.00 5.10
C PHE A 87 10.42 -11.47 4.73
N ILE A 88 9.74 -11.77 3.63
CA ILE A 88 9.42 -13.14 3.20
C ILE A 88 10.67 -13.95 2.84
N THR A 89 11.66 -13.32 2.20
CA THR A 89 12.94 -13.97 1.90
C THR A 89 13.63 -14.47 3.17
N SER A 90 13.61 -13.67 4.23
CA SER A 90 14.24 -13.98 5.52
C SER A 90 13.31 -14.67 6.53
N PHE A 91 12.04 -14.90 6.18
CA PHE A 91 11.04 -15.44 7.10
C PHE A 91 11.27 -16.93 7.38
N ASN A 92 11.30 -17.32 8.64
CA ASN A 92 11.26 -18.72 9.05
C ASN A 92 9.89 -19.04 9.67
N PRO A 93 9.19 -20.12 9.28
CA PRO A 93 7.93 -20.51 9.91
C PRO A 93 7.98 -20.63 11.44
N SER A 94 9.12 -21.00 12.04
CA SER A 94 9.28 -21.01 13.49
C SER A 94 9.24 -19.63 14.14
N GLU A 95 9.48 -18.56 13.36
CA GLU A 95 9.41 -17.17 13.78
C GLU A 95 8.01 -16.56 13.59
N LEU A 96 7.00 -17.35 13.22
CA LEU A 96 5.62 -16.85 13.04
C LEU A 96 5.12 -16.17 14.32
N ILE A 97 5.29 -16.81 15.48
CA ILE A 97 4.95 -16.24 16.78
C ILE A 97 6.20 -15.60 17.40
N SER A 98 6.69 -14.53 16.77
CA SER A 98 7.84 -13.77 17.24
C SER A 98 7.57 -12.27 17.30
N GLU A 99 8.40 -11.56 18.08
CA GLU A 99 8.35 -10.10 18.15
C GLU A 99 8.65 -9.45 16.81
N LYS A 100 9.59 -10.04 16.06
CA LYS A 100 9.94 -9.60 14.70
C LYS A 100 8.73 -9.62 13.78
N THR A 101 7.94 -10.69 13.81
CA THR A 101 6.71 -10.81 12.99
C THR A 101 5.63 -9.84 13.48
N ALA A 102 5.38 -9.75 14.80
CA ALA A 102 4.40 -8.81 15.35
C ALA A 102 4.73 -7.35 14.98
N LEU A 103 5.99 -6.95 15.12
CA LEU A 103 6.46 -5.60 14.82
C LEU A 103 6.44 -5.31 13.31
N PHE A 104 6.74 -6.31 12.47
CA PHE A 104 6.57 -6.18 11.03
C PHE A 104 5.11 -5.90 10.65
N LEU A 105 4.16 -6.66 11.21
CA LEU A 105 2.73 -6.45 10.96
C LEU A 105 2.24 -5.10 11.48
N GLN A 106 2.72 -4.65 12.64
CA GLN A 106 2.37 -3.33 13.18
C GLN A 106 2.87 -2.19 12.27
N LYS A 107 4.11 -2.28 11.78
CA LYS A 107 4.66 -1.31 10.82
C LYS A 107 3.88 -1.34 9.50
N GLY A 108 3.53 -2.54 9.03
CA GLY A 108 2.66 -2.72 7.87
C GLY A 108 1.28 -2.08 8.07
N ALA A 109 0.67 -2.25 9.23
CA ALA A 109 -0.61 -1.63 9.58
C ALA A 109 -0.54 -0.10 9.49
N LEU A 110 0.50 0.51 10.09
CA LEU A 110 0.70 1.95 10.03
C LEU A 110 0.87 2.44 8.58
N LEU A 111 1.69 1.75 7.80
CA LEU A 111 1.88 2.07 6.39
C LEU A 111 0.56 2.00 5.62
N MET A 112 -0.22 0.93 5.81
CA MET A 112 -1.50 0.76 5.12
C MET A 112 -2.56 1.78 5.57
N ALA A 113 -2.51 2.25 6.81
CA ALA A 113 -3.36 3.34 7.26
C ALA A 113 -3.02 4.64 6.52
N VAL A 114 -1.74 4.97 6.37
CA VAL A 114 -1.29 6.14 5.60
C VAL A 114 -1.67 6.02 4.13
N VAL A 115 -1.50 4.83 3.53
CA VAL A 115 -1.94 4.56 2.15
C VAL A 115 -3.45 4.78 2.00
N GLY A 116 -4.27 4.24 2.92
CA GLY A 116 -5.72 4.41 2.89
C GLY A 116 -6.15 5.87 3.01
N LEU A 117 -5.48 6.66 3.85
CA LEU A 117 -5.72 8.10 3.97
C LEU A 117 -5.39 8.84 2.66
N ILE A 118 -4.24 8.56 2.04
CA ILE A 118 -3.83 9.18 0.77
C ILE A 118 -4.77 8.78 -0.36
N GLN A 119 -5.23 7.53 -0.38
CA GLN A 119 -6.24 7.07 -1.34
C GLN A 119 -7.57 7.79 -1.14
N GLY A 120 -8.02 7.99 0.10
CA GLY A 120 -9.21 8.79 0.39
C GLY A 120 -9.09 10.25 -0.08
N ILE A 121 -7.90 10.85 0.05
CA ILE A 121 -7.64 12.19 -0.51
C ILE A 121 -7.68 12.14 -2.05
N THR A 122 -7.09 11.10 -2.66
CA THR A 122 -7.11 10.91 -4.12
C THR A 122 -8.54 10.81 -4.64
N GLU A 123 -9.38 10.01 -3.99
CA GLU A 123 -10.80 9.89 -4.32
C GLU A 123 -11.53 11.22 -4.15
N PHE A 124 -11.31 11.93 -3.05
CA PHE A 124 -11.89 13.25 -2.83
C PHE A 124 -11.50 14.26 -3.93
N THR A 125 -10.25 14.24 -4.38
CA THR A 125 -9.79 15.11 -5.48
C THR A 125 -10.39 14.75 -6.83
N ALA A 126 -10.80 13.49 -7.03
CA ALA A 126 -11.47 13.03 -8.25
C ALA A 126 -12.99 13.26 -8.19
N ASN A 127 -13.60 13.10 -7.02
CA ASN A 127 -15.03 13.30 -6.78
C ASN A 127 -15.28 13.79 -5.33
N PRO A 128 -15.49 15.11 -5.14
CA PRO A 128 -15.65 15.69 -3.80
C PRO A 128 -16.85 15.16 -3.01
N ASN A 129 -17.83 14.56 -3.69
CA ASN A 129 -19.06 14.05 -3.06
C ASN A 129 -18.90 12.62 -2.50
N HIS A 130 -17.77 11.97 -2.75
CA HIS A 130 -17.49 10.60 -2.32
C HIS A 130 -16.08 10.49 -1.73
N ILE A 131 -16.00 10.19 -0.42
CA ILE A 131 -14.74 9.90 0.25
C ILE A 131 -14.84 8.51 0.87
N ILE A 132 -14.06 7.55 0.36
CA ILE A 132 -13.93 6.23 0.98
C ILE A 132 -12.49 6.07 1.46
N VAL A 133 -12.33 6.03 2.79
CA VAL A 133 -11.03 5.70 3.39
C VAL A 133 -11.03 4.22 3.73
N ASN A 134 -10.32 3.41 2.95
CA ASN A 134 -10.19 1.99 3.22
C ASN A 134 -9.06 1.71 4.23
N LEU A 135 -9.44 1.47 5.48
CA LEU A 135 -8.51 1.08 6.56
C LEU A 135 -8.55 -0.43 6.86
N GLY A 136 -9.31 -1.22 6.10
CA GLY A 136 -9.57 -2.62 6.42
C GLY A 136 -8.28 -3.45 6.56
N ILE A 137 -7.35 -3.30 5.62
CA ILE A 137 -6.06 -4.00 5.65
C ILE A 137 -5.23 -3.56 6.86
N ALA A 138 -5.22 -2.26 7.17
CA ALA A 138 -4.48 -1.74 8.32
C ALA A 138 -5.00 -2.33 9.64
N VAL A 139 -6.32 -2.39 9.80
CA VAL A 139 -6.98 -2.99 10.97
C VAL A 139 -6.64 -4.47 11.09
N TRP A 140 -6.73 -5.24 10.00
CA TRP A 140 -6.40 -6.66 10.02
C TRP A 140 -4.94 -6.93 10.40
N LEU A 141 -4.00 -6.15 9.87
CA LEU A 141 -2.58 -6.28 10.22
C LEU A 141 -2.33 -5.93 11.69
N LEU A 142 -3.01 -4.91 12.21
CA LEU A 142 -2.88 -4.52 13.62
C LEU A 142 -3.46 -5.59 14.55
N ILE A 143 -4.62 -6.17 14.22
CA ILE A 143 -5.20 -7.29 14.96
C ILE A 143 -4.24 -8.49 14.95
N ALA A 144 -3.73 -8.88 13.78
CA ALA A 144 -2.78 -9.98 13.66
C ALA A 144 -1.51 -9.76 14.50
N SER A 145 -0.97 -8.53 14.51
CA SER A 145 0.14 -8.14 15.36
C SER A 145 -0.18 -8.35 16.85
N LYS A 146 -1.33 -7.85 17.33
CA LYS A 146 -1.76 -7.98 18.72
C LYS A 146 -1.98 -9.44 19.12
N VAL A 147 -2.58 -10.24 18.24
CA VAL A 147 -2.78 -11.68 18.47
C VAL A 147 -1.44 -12.39 18.64
N ILE A 148 -0.44 -12.12 17.79
CA ILE A 148 0.90 -12.71 17.91
C ILE A 148 1.54 -12.32 19.24
N THR A 149 1.49 -11.05 19.62
CA THR A 149 2.02 -10.57 20.90
C THR A 149 1.32 -11.23 22.09
N TYR A 150 0.00 -11.35 22.03
CA TYR A 150 -0.80 -11.98 23.08
C TYR A 150 -0.41 -13.45 23.28
N ILE A 151 -0.37 -14.23 22.19
CA ILE A 151 0.01 -15.65 22.23
C ILE A 151 1.41 -15.80 22.83
N LYS A 152 2.40 -15.05 22.32
CA LYS A 152 3.78 -15.08 22.82
C LYS A 152 3.86 -14.83 24.33
N ASN A 153 3.15 -13.81 24.82
CA ASN A 153 3.19 -13.44 26.23
C ASN A 153 2.57 -14.52 27.13
N HIS A 154 1.48 -15.16 26.69
CA HIS A 154 0.84 -16.24 27.45
C HIS A 154 1.66 -17.54 27.43
N THR A 155 2.29 -17.89 26.30
CA THR A 155 3.17 -19.07 26.22
C THR A 155 4.42 -18.90 27.09
N LYS A 156 4.92 -17.67 27.27
CA LYS A 156 6.05 -17.38 28.18
C LYS A 156 5.69 -17.45 29.67
N GLN A 157 4.42 -17.29 30.03
CA GLN A 157 3.98 -17.37 31.43
C GLN A 157 3.69 -18.81 31.89
N GLN A 158 3.66 -19.77 30.96
CA GLN A 158 3.35 -21.19 31.20
C GLN A 158 4.58 -22.11 31.17
N ALA A 159 5.79 -21.56 31.00
CA ALA A 159 7.07 -22.28 30.94
C ALA A 159 7.99 -21.83 32.07
#